data_AF-A0A1E1F2P7-F1
#
_entry.id   AF-A0A1E1F2P7-F1
#
_cell.length_a   1.000
_cell.length_b   1.000
_cell.length_c   1.000
_cell.angle_alpha   90.00
_cell.angle_beta   90.00
_cell.angle_gamma   90.00
#
_symmetry.space_group_name_H-M   'P 1'
#
loop_
_entity.id
_entity.type
_entity.pdbx_description
1 polymer ?
#
loop_
_entity_poly.entity_id
_entity_poly.type
_entity_poly.pdbx_seq_one_letter_code
_entity_poly.pdbx_strand_id
1 'polypeptide(L)'
;MSNPVPKPWKWGPLQYSCATDMDRTVVFMHNVRLGLWRFRIELSFQTQASVDRIKRQAVYDALRAQAVQAWGDADHVAWAMDDHWADDGTYETAIALLERIVAGTEPNPWAEAETSA
;
A
#
# COMPACT_ATOMS: atom_id res chain seq x y z
N MET A 1 85.97 27.33 -1.00
CA MET A 1 85.29 27.64 0.29
C MET A 1 83.80 27.59 0.03
N SER A 2 83.16 26.55 0.54
CA SER A 2 81.79 26.13 0.31
C SER A 2 80.88 26.78 1.34
N ASN A 3 79.90 27.57 0.92
CA ASN A 3 78.77 27.95 1.79
C ASN A 3 77.61 26.97 1.56
N PRO A 4 77.07 26.34 2.62
CA PRO A 4 76.12 25.25 2.49
C PRO A 4 74.73 25.76 2.07
N VAL A 5 74.16 25.10 1.06
CA VAL A 5 72.73 25.20 0.71
C VAL A 5 71.92 24.63 1.88
N PRO A 6 71.01 25.39 2.52
CA PRO A 6 70.15 24.81 3.54
C PRO A 6 69.18 23.81 2.90
N LYS A 7 69.28 22.55 3.34
CA LYS A 7 68.34 21.46 3.04
C LYS A 7 66.89 21.94 3.15
N PRO A 8 65.99 21.61 2.20
CA PRO A 8 64.58 21.58 2.56
C PRO A 8 64.43 20.45 3.58
N TRP A 9 63.59 20.60 4.60
CA TRP A 9 62.85 19.53 5.29
C TRP A 9 62.41 20.03 6.66
N LYS A 10 61.14 20.42 6.74
CA LYS A 10 60.17 19.76 7.61
C LYS A 10 58.83 19.77 6.89
N TRP A 11 58.46 18.65 6.30
CA TRP A 11 57.03 18.33 6.29
C TRP A 11 56.68 18.21 7.76
N GLY A 12 55.99 19.23 8.29
CA GLY A 12 55.37 19.09 9.60
C GLY A 12 54.50 17.83 9.60
N PRO A 13 54.16 17.27 10.77
CA PRO A 13 53.17 16.21 10.80
C PRO A 13 51.98 16.70 9.97
N LEU A 14 51.52 15.89 9.01
CA LEU A 14 50.19 16.05 8.44
C LEU A 14 49.31 16.26 9.66
N GLN A 15 48.89 17.50 9.88
CA GLN A 15 47.86 17.81 10.83
C GLN A 15 46.66 17.10 10.23
N TYR A 16 46.48 15.84 10.61
CA TYR A 16 45.16 15.28 10.73
C TYR A 16 44.51 16.21 11.72
N SER A 17 43.89 17.26 11.18
CA SER A 17 42.88 18.03 11.88
C SER A 17 42.05 16.96 12.57
N CYS A 18 42.01 17.06 13.90
CA CYS A 18 40.97 16.46 14.69
C CYS A 18 39.67 16.77 13.93
N ALA A 19 39.21 15.85 13.08
CA ALA A 19 37.84 15.79 12.63
C ALA A 19 37.16 15.45 13.94
N THR A 20 36.85 16.51 14.67
CA THR A 20 36.41 16.51 16.05
C THR A 20 35.27 15.52 16.13
N ASP A 21 35.16 14.76 17.23
CA ASP A 21 34.04 13.83 17.41
C ASP A 21 32.67 14.48 17.13
N MET A 22 32.58 15.81 17.18
CA MET A 22 31.48 16.62 16.64
C MET A 22 31.13 16.32 15.17
N ASP A 23 32.07 16.29 14.22
CA ASP A 23 31.77 16.03 12.79
C ASP A 23 31.23 14.60 12.58
N ARG A 24 31.79 13.61 13.29
CA ARG A 24 31.30 12.22 13.24
C ARG A 24 29.90 12.10 13.84
N THR A 25 29.64 12.80 14.94
CA THR A 25 28.33 12.81 15.59
C THR A 25 27.28 13.51 14.73
N VAL A 26 27.64 14.59 14.03
CA VAL A 26 26.75 15.28 13.08
C VAL A 26 26.38 14.38 11.91
N VAL A 27 27.35 13.68 11.31
CA VAL A 27 27.09 12.72 10.23
C VAL A 27 26.23 11.55 10.71
N PHE A 28 26.47 11.02 11.91
CA PHE A 28 25.64 9.97 12.49
C PHE A 28 24.20 10.44 12.71
N MET A 29 24.00 11.59 13.35
CA MET A 29 22.67 12.17 13.57
C MET A 29 21.96 12.48 12.25
N HIS A 30 22.69 12.91 11.23
CA HIS A 30 22.14 13.13 9.89
C HIS A 30 21.64 11.81 9.27
N ASN A 31 22.43 10.73 9.36
CA ASN A 31 22.02 9.41 8.86
C ASN A 31 20.83 8.83 9.65
N VAL A 32 20.80 8.98 10.97
CA VAL A 32 19.64 8.58 11.80
C VAL A 32 18.40 9.37 11.40
N ARG A 33 18.52 10.69 11.21
CA ARG A 33 17.44 11.54 10.73
C ARG A 33 16.93 11.07 9.36
N LEU A 34 17.83 10.82 8.40
CA LEU A 34 17.46 10.29 7.08
C LEU A 34 16.74 8.94 7.18
N GLY A 35 17.22 8.04 8.03
CA GLY A 35 16.58 6.74 8.29
C GLY A 35 15.16 6.87 8.86
N LEU A 36 14.96 7.75 9.84
CA LEU A 36 13.64 8.05 10.40
C LEU A 36 12.68 8.65 9.38
N TRP A 37 13.17 9.57 8.53
CA TRP A 37 12.36 10.12 7.44
C TRP A 37 11.95 9.03 6.44
N ARG A 38 12.88 8.14 6.05
CA ARG A 38 12.58 7.03 5.15
C ARG A 38 11.54 6.08 5.74
N PHE A 39 11.70 5.69 7.00
CA PHE A 39 10.74 4.84 7.71
C PHE A 39 9.35 5.49 7.78
N ARG A 40 9.29 6.78 8.10
CA ARG A 40 8.02 7.54 8.14
C ARG A 40 7.33 7.56 6.77
N ILE A 41 8.07 7.76 5.68
CA ILE A 41 7.52 7.77 4.32
C ILE A 41 6.96 6.38 3.96
N GLU A 42 7.73 5.32 4.21
CA GLU A 42 7.32 3.95 3.92
C GLU A 42 6.06 3.55 4.70
N LEU A 43 6.01 3.88 5.99
CA LEU A 43 4.83 3.65 6.82
C LEU A 43 3.62 4.45 6.35
N SER A 44 3.83 5.69 5.86
CA SER A 44 2.74 6.50 5.29
C SER A 44 2.15 5.86 4.03
N PHE A 45 2.98 5.32 3.14
CA PHE A 45 2.51 4.61 1.95
C PHE A 45 1.77 3.31 2.29
N GLN A 46 2.31 2.50 3.21
CA GLN A 46 1.65 1.26 3.64
C GLN A 46 0.31 1.54 4.31
N THR A 47 0.21 2.63 5.09
CA THR A 47 -1.04 3.05 5.73
C THR A 47 -2.06 3.54 4.73
N GLN A 48 -1.65 4.26 3.68
CA GLN A 48 -2.58 4.68 2.62
C GLN A 48 -3.12 3.48 1.83
N ALA A 49 -2.24 2.54 1.46
CA ALA A 49 -2.63 1.33 0.76
C ALA A 49 -3.61 0.46 1.57
N SER A 50 -3.43 0.36 2.90
CA SER A 50 -4.34 -0.38 3.76
C SER A 50 -5.70 0.32 3.89
N VAL A 51 -5.71 1.64 4.06
CA VAL A 51 -6.95 2.44 4.10
C VAL A 51 -7.72 2.32 2.77
N ASP A 52 -7.03 2.36 1.63
CA ASP A 52 -7.68 2.21 0.32
C ASP A 52 -8.28 0.82 0.13
N ARG A 53 -7.60 -0.23 0.61
CA ARG A 53 -8.17 -1.59 0.62
C ARG A 53 -9.42 -1.68 1.49
N ILE A 54 -9.41 -1.07 2.68
CA ILE A 54 -10.56 -1.03 3.58
C ILE A 54 -11.74 -0.29 2.95
N LYS A 55 -11.48 0.87 2.31
CA LYS A 55 -12.51 1.64 1.61
C LYS A 55 -13.12 0.85 0.47
N ARG A 56 -12.31 0.17 -0.35
CA ARG A 56 -12.81 -0.70 -1.42
C ARG A 56 -13.71 -1.79 -0.84
N GLN A 57 -13.26 -2.50 0.18
CA GLN A 57 -14.07 -3.53 0.84
C GLN A 57 -15.41 -2.98 1.35
N ALA A 58 -15.40 -1.81 1.99
CA ALA A 58 -16.63 -1.19 2.49
C ALA A 58 -17.62 -0.83 1.37
N VAL A 59 -17.12 -0.39 0.20
CA VAL A 59 -17.96 -0.13 -0.98
C VAL A 59 -18.57 -1.42 -1.52
N TYR A 60 -17.77 -2.49 -1.60
CA TYR A 60 -18.25 -3.81 -2.02
C TYR A 60 -19.32 -4.36 -1.06
N ASP A 61 -19.07 -4.30 0.25
CA ASP A 61 -20.02 -4.78 1.26
C ASP A 61 -21.34 -3.98 1.20
N ALA A 62 -21.27 -2.67 0.96
CA ALA A 62 -22.45 -1.82 0.78
C ALA A 62 -23.24 -2.18 -0.48
N LEU A 63 -22.58 -2.42 -1.62
CA LEU A 63 -23.22 -2.87 -2.86
C LEU A 63 -23.85 -4.25 -2.70
N ARG A 64 -23.16 -5.18 -2.02
CA ARG A 64 -23.70 -6.51 -1.73
C ARG A 64 -24.97 -6.41 -0.89
N ALA A 65 -25.00 -5.56 0.13
CA ALA A 65 -26.20 -5.35 0.93
C ALA A 65 -27.38 -4.79 0.11
N GLN A 66 -27.12 -3.89 -0.85
CA GLN A 66 -28.15 -3.40 -1.75
C GLN A 66 -28.63 -4.47 -2.73
N ALA A 67 -27.71 -5.30 -3.25
CA ALA A 67 -28.06 -6.41 -4.13
C ALA A 67 -28.93 -7.46 -3.42
N VAL A 68 -28.63 -7.76 -2.15
CA VAL A 68 -29.45 -8.62 -1.29
C VAL A 68 -30.85 -8.05 -1.11
N GLN A 69 -30.98 -6.73 -0.91
CA GLN A 69 -32.28 -6.07 -0.83
C GLN A 69 -33.05 -6.13 -2.15
N ALA A 70 -32.35 -6.02 -3.29
CA ALA A 70 -32.95 -6.06 -4.62
C ALA A 70 -33.50 -7.44 -4.99
N TRP A 71 -32.75 -8.51 -4.67
CA TRP A 71 -33.18 -9.89 -4.95
C TRP A 71 -34.01 -10.52 -3.83
N GLY A 72 -34.01 -9.95 -2.63
CA GLY A 72 -34.81 -10.41 -1.49
C GLY A 72 -34.22 -11.60 -0.73
N ASP A 73 -33.12 -12.18 -1.20
CA ASP A 73 -32.41 -13.29 -0.55
C ASP A 73 -30.89 -13.10 -0.60
N ALA A 74 -30.25 -13.33 0.54
CA ALA A 74 -28.81 -13.22 0.69
C ALA A 74 -28.06 -14.43 0.13
N ASP A 75 -28.68 -15.61 0.15
CA ASP A 75 -28.05 -16.85 -0.30
C ASP A 75 -27.94 -16.87 -1.83
N HIS A 76 -28.97 -16.45 -2.56
CA HIS A 76 -28.89 -16.26 -4.02
C HIS A 76 -27.80 -15.29 -4.46
N VAL A 77 -27.62 -14.17 -3.77
CA VAL A 77 -26.51 -13.23 -4.07
C VAL A 77 -25.17 -13.87 -3.72
N ALA A 78 -25.09 -14.69 -2.67
CA ALA A 78 -23.86 -15.40 -2.32
C ALA A 78 -23.49 -16.44 -3.38
N TRP A 79 -24.44 -17.25 -3.86
CA TRP A 79 -24.19 -18.23 -4.91
C TRP A 79 -23.78 -17.59 -6.22
N ALA A 80 -24.46 -16.51 -6.64
CA ALA A 80 -24.06 -15.76 -7.84
C ALA A 80 -22.63 -15.21 -7.74
N MET A 81 -22.20 -14.83 -6.53
CA MET A 81 -20.82 -14.42 -6.28
C MET A 81 -19.85 -15.57 -6.29
N ASP A 82 -20.18 -16.69 -5.64
CA ASP A 82 -19.33 -17.88 -5.64
C ASP A 82 -19.14 -18.44 -7.06
N ASP A 83 -20.20 -18.48 -7.87
CA ASP A 83 -20.15 -18.85 -9.29
C ASP A 83 -19.27 -17.87 -10.09
N HIS A 84 -19.46 -16.56 -9.88
CA HIS A 84 -18.62 -15.53 -10.52
C HIS A 84 -17.14 -15.69 -10.18
N TRP A 85 -16.80 -16.03 -8.93
CA TRP A 85 -15.42 -16.28 -8.52
C TRP A 85 -14.86 -17.60 -9.07
N ALA A 86 -15.71 -18.62 -9.22
CA ALA A 86 -15.33 -19.87 -9.86
C ALA A 86 -15.00 -19.70 -11.35
N ASP A 87 -15.65 -18.73 -12.02
CA ASP A 87 -15.42 -18.36 -13.42
C ASP A 87 -14.25 -17.37 -13.62
N ASP A 88 -13.27 -17.36 -12.72
CA ASP A 88 -12.12 -16.45 -12.72
C ASP A 88 -12.51 -14.96 -12.70
N GLY A 89 -13.67 -14.64 -12.12
CA GLY A 89 -14.16 -13.30 -11.92
C GLY A 89 -13.17 -12.40 -11.18
N THR A 90 -13.12 -11.13 -11.57
CA THR A 90 -12.32 -10.10 -10.88
C THR A 90 -13.21 -9.25 -9.98
N TYR A 91 -12.58 -8.49 -9.08
CA TYR A 91 -13.26 -7.53 -8.21
C TYR A 91 -14.06 -6.47 -8.98
N GLU A 92 -13.53 -5.97 -10.10
CA GLU A 92 -14.23 -4.99 -10.95
C GLU A 92 -15.49 -5.60 -11.58
N THR A 93 -15.39 -6.83 -12.06
CA THR A 93 -16.53 -7.55 -12.64
C THR A 93 -17.56 -7.98 -11.59
N ALA A 94 -17.13 -8.26 -10.35
CA ALA A 94 -18.02 -8.55 -9.23
C ALA A 94 -18.82 -7.30 -8.84
N ILE A 95 -18.19 -6.12 -8.79
CA ILE A 95 -18.88 -4.85 -8.60
C ILE A 95 -19.90 -4.63 -9.73
N ALA A 96 -19.50 -4.83 -10.98
CA ALA A 96 -20.41 -4.65 -12.11
C ALA A 96 -21.62 -5.59 -12.05
N LEU A 97 -21.42 -6.84 -11.63
CA LEU A 97 -22.51 -7.80 -11.41
C LEU A 97 -23.45 -7.32 -10.29
N LEU A 98 -22.91 -6.91 -9.13
CA LEU A 98 -23.72 -6.35 -8.04
C LEU A 98 -24.49 -5.09 -8.48
N GLU A 99 -23.88 -4.20 -9.26
CA GLU A 99 -24.56 -3.02 -9.81
C GLU A 99 -25.70 -3.40 -10.76
N ARG A 100 -25.52 -4.42 -11.61
CA ARG A 100 -26.59 -4.93 -12.49
C ARG A 100 -27.74 -5.53 -11.70
N ILE A 101 -27.44 -6.23 -10.60
CA ILE A 101 -28.44 -6.77 -9.67
C ILE A 101 -29.21 -5.64 -9.00
N VAL A 102 -28.52 -4.64 -8.46
CA VAL A 102 -29.14 -3.47 -7.82
C VAL A 102 -29.99 -2.68 -8.81
N ALA A 103 -29.55 -2.54 -10.05
CA ALA A 103 -30.31 -1.89 -11.12
C ALA A 103 -31.53 -2.71 -11.60
N GLY A 104 -31.66 -3.96 -11.17
CA GLY A 104 -32.72 -4.87 -11.63
C GLY A 104 -32.56 -5.32 -13.09
N THR A 105 -31.37 -5.12 -13.67
CA THR A 105 -31.05 -5.55 -15.03
C THR A 105 -30.60 -7.01 -15.11
N GLU A 106 -30.18 -7.57 -13.97
CA GLU A 106 -29.85 -8.99 -13.82
C GLU A 106 -31.05 -9.70 -13.15
N PRO A 107 -31.77 -10.58 -13.88
CA PRO A 107 -32.85 -11.36 -13.29
C PRO A 107 -32.28 -12.36 -12.29
N ASN A 108 -32.99 -12.61 -11.19
CA ASN A 108 -32.64 -13.67 -10.25
C ASN A 108 -33.00 -15.03 -10.88
N PRO A 109 -32.03 -15.90 -11.23
CA PRO A 109 -32.31 -17.18 -11.87
C PRO A 109 -32.96 -18.20 -10.92
N TRP A 110 -32.95 -17.95 -9.61
CA TRP A 110 -33.52 -18.84 -8.59
C TRP A 110 -34.92 -18.43 -8.12
N ALA A 111 -35.42 -17.25 -8.52
CA ALA A 111 -36.74 -16.76 -8.10
C ALA A 111 -37.92 -17.65 -8.53
N GLU A 112 -37.77 -18.43 -9.60
CA GLU A 112 -38.82 -19.33 -10.11
C GLU A 112 -38.90 -20.66 -9.33
N ALA A 113 -37.85 -21.05 -8.61
CA ALA A 113 -37.82 -22.31 -7.87
C ALA A 113 -38.72 -22.29 -6.62
N GLU A 114 -38.96 -21.12 -6.04
CA GLU A 114 -39.73 -20.97 -4.80
C GLU A 114 -41.25 -20.95 -5.01
N THR A 115 -41.73 -20.71 -6.23
CA THR A 115 -43.18 -20.66 -6.54
C THR A 115 -43.79 -22.02 -6.91
N SER A 116 -42.96 -23.08 -6.96
CA SER A 116 -43.39 -24.44 -7.32
C SER A 116 -43.47 -25.44 -6.15
N ALA A 117 -43.42 -24.95 -4.90
CA ALA A 117 -43.59 -25.74 -3.67
C ALA A 117 -44.88 -25.37 -2.93
#